data_AF-A0A4T0WFB6-F1
#
_entry.id   AF-A0A4T0WFB6-F1
#
_cell.length_a   1.000
_cell.length_b   1.000
_cell.length_c   1.000
_cell.angle_alpha   90.00
_cell.angle_beta   90.00
_cell.angle_gamma   90.00
#
_symmetry.space_group_name_H-M   'P 1'
#
loop_
_entity.id
_entity.type
_entity.pdbx_description
1 polymer ?
#
loop_
_entity_poly.entity_id
_entity_poly.type
_entity_poly.pdbx_seq_one_letter_code
_entity_poly.pdbx_strand_id
1 'polypeptide(L)'
;MGLEGIPHVTVPLGASVAEARLASHKSLTVIGVYGDAPLGSHRQILQKAGFHDGPPNAYEGRPTAENDAAWADLMSVGMISISEAENARLPMGGSAQVRDANGLVPDKYLVQTSVSHQLHCLKRLRELIWDSEKGLAEHWQYGHGSHCIDYLRQSLMCHGDLTPIYMMWSEEHGSFMGVQENIMQCRSWEAIVEWSAARNDTGMRVDGNHGKNTKTHGFVEGD
;
A
#
# COMPACT_ATOMS: atom_id res chain seq x y z
N MET A 1 26.46 3.23 23.29
CA MET A 1 25.83 1.95 23.70
C MET A 1 25.44 1.23 22.43
N GLY A 2 25.96 0.02 22.24
CA GLY A 2 26.02 -0.69 20.96
C GLY A 2 24.67 -1.25 20.51
N LEU A 3 24.51 -1.27 19.18
CA LEU A 3 23.47 -2.00 18.47
C LEU A 3 23.93 -3.47 18.33
N GLU A 4 23.71 -4.28 19.36
CA GLU A 4 23.85 -5.73 19.25
C GLU A 4 22.45 -6.35 19.22
N GLY A 5 22.10 -7.06 18.13
CA GLY A 5 20.82 -7.75 18.04
C GLY A 5 20.34 -8.15 16.64
N ILE A 6 20.98 -7.70 15.54
CA ILE A 6 20.60 -8.15 14.20
C ILE A 6 21.28 -9.50 13.93
N PRO A 7 20.53 -10.61 13.71
CA PRO A 7 21.15 -11.87 13.32
C PRO A 7 21.78 -11.73 11.94
N HIS A 8 23.11 -11.82 11.88
CA HIS A 8 23.84 -11.97 10.63
C HIS A 8 23.45 -13.29 9.96
N VAL A 9 22.72 -13.20 8.85
CA VAL A 9 22.48 -14.35 7.97
C VAL A 9 23.79 -14.68 7.26
N THR A 10 24.46 -15.74 7.69
CA THR A 10 25.60 -16.31 6.96
C THR A 10 25.08 -17.13 5.78
N VAL A 11 25.29 -16.64 4.57
CA VAL A 11 25.00 -17.37 3.33
C VAL A 11 26.11 -18.42 3.12
N PRO A 12 25.80 -19.72 2.99
CA PRO A 12 26.81 -20.73 2.68
C PRO A 12 27.46 -20.44 1.33
N LEU A 13 28.80 -20.49 1.26
CA LEU A 13 29.51 -20.44 -0.02
C LEU A 13 29.06 -21.61 -0.89
N GLY A 14 28.38 -21.32 -2.00
CA GLY A 14 27.95 -22.30 -3.00
C GLY A 14 26.44 -22.39 -3.26
N ALA A 15 25.60 -21.68 -2.52
CA ALA A 15 24.19 -21.55 -2.86
C ALA A 15 24.00 -20.58 -4.04
N SER A 16 23.21 -20.97 -5.04
CA SER A 16 22.79 -20.05 -6.11
C SER A 16 22.03 -18.85 -5.53
N VAL A 17 22.06 -17.70 -6.21
CA VAL A 17 21.30 -16.49 -5.80
C VAL A 17 19.80 -16.81 -5.63
N ALA A 18 19.27 -17.80 -6.35
CA ALA A 18 17.90 -18.29 -6.22
C ALA A 18 17.67 -19.01 -4.88
N GLU A 19 18.60 -19.88 -4.44
CA GLU A 19 18.50 -20.60 -3.16
C GLU A 19 18.67 -19.66 -1.96
N ALA A 20 19.53 -18.65 -2.07
CA ALA A 20 19.66 -17.61 -1.05
C ALA A 20 18.40 -16.74 -0.91
N ARG A 21 17.66 -16.52 -2.01
CA ARG A 21 16.39 -15.76 -2.01
C ARG A 21 15.22 -16.54 -1.42
N LEU A 22 15.10 -17.84 -1.72
CA LEU A 22 14.10 -18.70 -1.08
C LEU A 22 14.27 -18.77 0.44
N ALA A 23 15.52 -18.72 0.94
CA ALA A 23 15.81 -18.74 2.37
C ALA A 23 15.42 -17.46 3.13
N SER A 24 15.20 -16.34 2.41
CA SER A 24 14.87 -15.02 3.00
C SER A 24 13.39 -14.92 3.43
N HIS A 25 12.49 -15.74 2.87
CA HIS A 25 11.04 -15.60 3.05
C HIS A 25 10.51 -16.48 4.18
N LYS A 26 11.12 -16.38 5.37
CA LYS A 26 10.54 -17.02 6.56
C LYS A 26 9.22 -16.33 6.88
N SER A 27 8.12 -17.04 6.67
CA SER A 27 6.78 -16.62 7.10
C SER A 27 6.80 -16.29 8.59
N LEU A 28 6.63 -15.01 8.93
CA LEU A 28 6.49 -14.58 10.31
C LEU A 28 5.09 -14.98 10.80
N THR A 29 5.01 -15.80 11.84
CA THR A 29 3.74 -16.05 12.53
C THR A 29 3.54 -14.94 13.53
N VAL A 30 2.73 -13.94 13.18
CA VAL A 30 2.41 -12.81 14.06
C VAL A 30 0.95 -12.91 14.49
N ILE A 31 0.72 -12.89 15.81
CA ILE A 31 -0.60 -12.76 16.40
C ILE A 31 -0.80 -11.28 16.73
N GLY A 32 -1.76 -10.61 16.08
CA GLY A 32 -2.05 -9.18 16.28
C GLY A 32 -3.54 -8.88 16.23
N VAL A 33 -3.93 -7.64 16.56
CA VAL A 33 -5.35 -7.21 16.66
C VAL A 33 -6.13 -7.31 15.34
N TYR A 34 -5.45 -7.36 14.20
CA TYR A 34 -6.09 -7.38 12.88
C TYR A 34 -6.71 -8.73 12.50
N GLY A 35 -6.39 -9.81 13.21
CA GLY A 35 -7.13 -11.08 13.10
C GLY A 35 -8.54 -11.01 13.72
N ASP A 36 -8.84 -9.97 14.49
CA ASP A 36 -10.09 -9.83 15.24
C ASP A 36 -11.20 -9.18 14.39
N ALA A 37 -10.83 -8.52 13.28
CA ALA A 37 -11.81 -7.96 12.35
C ALA A 37 -12.63 -9.11 11.72
N PRO A 38 -13.97 -9.08 11.77
CA PRO A 38 -14.82 -10.13 11.21
C PRO A 38 -14.82 -10.03 9.68
N LEU A 39 -13.72 -10.48 9.07
CA LEU A 39 -13.49 -10.38 7.64
C LEU A 39 -14.31 -11.45 6.90
N GLY A 40 -15.24 -10.98 6.06
CA GLY A 40 -15.79 -11.76 4.97
C GLY A 40 -14.99 -11.52 3.69
N SER A 41 -14.84 -12.55 2.85
CA SER A 41 -14.34 -12.38 1.49
C SER A 41 -15.51 -12.42 0.49
N HIS A 42 -15.61 -11.44 -0.38
CA HIS A 42 -16.53 -11.48 -1.52
C HIS A 42 -15.77 -11.24 -2.83
N ARG A 43 -16.38 -11.63 -3.94
CA ARG A 43 -15.91 -11.29 -5.28
C ARG A 43 -16.80 -10.18 -5.81
N GLN A 44 -16.18 -9.14 -6.35
CA GLN A 44 -16.88 -8.05 -7.01
C GLN A 44 -16.23 -7.78 -8.36
N ILE A 45 -17.05 -7.39 -9.33
CA ILE A 45 -16.55 -6.86 -10.59
C ILE A 45 -16.20 -5.40 -10.34
N LEU A 46 -14.96 -5.02 -10.64
CA LEU A 46 -14.57 -3.62 -10.57
C LEU A 46 -15.31 -2.82 -11.64
N GLN A 47 -15.75 -1.63 -11.28
CA GLN A 47 -16.30 -0.69 -12.24
C GLN A 47 -15.19 -0.31 -13.23
N LYS A 48 -15.57 -0.02 -14.48
CA LYS A 48 -14.60 0.50 -15.45
C LYS A 48 -13.94 1.74 -14.85
N ALA A 49 -12.61 1.79 -14.88
CA ALA A 49 -11.86 3.01 -14.61
C ALA A 49 -11.45 3.55 -15.98
N GLY A 50 -11.91 4.76 -16.32
CA GLY A 50 -11.80 5.32 -17.66
C GLY A 50 -12.52 4.52 -18.73
N PHE A 51 -12.32 4.91 -20.00
CA PHE A 51 -12.92 4.26 -21.17
C PHE A 51 -14.45 4.09 -21.06
N HIS A 52 -15.08 5.07 -20.40
CA HIS A 52 -16.53 5.16 -20.25
C HIS A 52 -17.14 5.72 -21.54
N ASP A 53 -18.32 5.22 -21.92
CA ASP A 53 -19.14 5.80 -22.99
C ASP A 53 -19.89 7.08 -22.51
N GLY A 54 -19.49 7.64 -21.36
CA GLY A 54 -20.16 8.72 -20.63
C GLY A 54 -19.19 9.53 -19.74
N PRO A 55 -19.69 10.45 -18.89
CA PRO A 55 -18.83 11.27 -18.03
C PRO A 55 -18.01 10.43 -17.04
N PRO A 56 -16.88 10.96 -16.55
CA PRO A 56 -16.09 10.29 -15.51
C PRO A 56 -16.93 9.95 -14.28
N ASN A 57 -16.56 8.87 -13.58
CA ASN A 57 -17.23 8.52 -12.33
C ASN A 57 -16.84 9.50 -11.19
N ALA A 58 -17.50 9.36 -10.02
CA ALA A 58 -17.31 10.25 -8.87
C ALA A 58 -15.88 10.29 -8.28
N TYR A 59 -14.97 9.42 -8.70
CA TYR A 59 -13.58 9.38 -8.23
C TYR A 59 -12.56 9.83 -9.28
N GLU A 60 -13.02 10.09 -10.50
CA GLU A 60 -12.21 10.48 -11.64
C GLU A 60 -12.27 11.99 -11.91
N GLY A 61 -11.40 12.45 -12.82
CA GLY A 61 -11.37 13.80 -13.34
C GLY A 61 -10.73 14.82 -12.40
N ARG A 62 -10.72 16.06 -12.90
CA ARG A 62 -10.21 17.23 -12.17
C ARG A 62 -10.96 17.41 -10.85
N PRO A 63 -10.32 17.94 -9.79
CA PRO A 63 -11.00 18.24 -8.54
C PRO A 63 -12.23 19.12 -8.71
N THR A 64 -13.31 18.68 -8.09
CA THR A 64 -14.64 19.31 -8.01
C THR A 64 -15.17 19.09 -6.60
N ALA A 65 -16.14 19.88 -6.17
CA ALA A 65 -16.76 19.67 -4.85
C ALA A 65 -17.35 18.26 -4.69
N GLU A 66 -17.91 17.69 -5.77
CA GLU A 66 -18.53 16.36 -5.75
C GLU A 66 -17.48 15.25 -5.59
N ASN A 67 -16.47 15.20 -6.46
CA ASN A 67 -15.48 14.14 -6.36
C ASN A 67 -14.57 14.30 -5.13
N ASP A 68 -14.28 15.52 -4.68
CA ASP A 68 -13.52 15.72 -3.44
C ASP A 68 -14.30 15.25 -2.21
N ALA A 69 -15.64 15.41 -2.20
CA ALA A 69 -16.50 14.84 -1.16
C ALA A 69 -16.50 13.31 -1.21
N ALA A 70 -16.59 12.71 -2.42
CA ALA A 70 -16.52 11.25 -2.57
C ALA A 70 -15.18 10.69 -2.08
N TRP A 71 -14.07 11.37 -2.38
CA TRP A 71 -12.74 11.01 -1.86
C TRP A 71 -12.64 11.17 -0.34
N ALA A 72 -13.22 12.23 0.23
CA ALA A 72 -13.24 12.44 1.68
C ALA A 72 -14.02 11.33 2.41
N ASP A 73 -15.14 10.88 1.83
CA ASP A 73 -15.98 9.83 2.40
C ASP A 73 -15.23 8.49 2.58
N LEU A 74 -14.36 8.13 1.62
CA LEU A 74 -13.53 6.92 1.70
C LEU A 74 -12.63 6.86 2.94
N MET A 75 -12.25 8.01 3.49
CA MET A 75 -11.35 8.14 4.63
C MET A 75 -12.05 8.73 5.85
N SER A 76 -13.39 8.76 5.87
CA SER A 76 -14.21 9.42 6.90
C SER A 76 -14.01 8.84 8.31
N VAL A 77 -13.61 7.57 8.43
CA VAL A 77 -13.30 6.92 9.71
C VAL A 77 -12.04 7.49 10.36
N GLY A 78 -11.08 7.99 9.55
CA GLY A 78 -9.83 8.57 10.03
C GLY A 78 -8.90 7.58 10.73
N MET A 79 -8.10 8.10 11.66
CA MET A 79 -7.32 7.29 12.59
C MET A 79 -8.24 6.79 13.71
N ILE A 80 -8.02 5.56 14.15
CA ILE A 80 -8.84 4.89 15.17
C ILE A 80 -8.04 4.70 16.46
N SER A 81 -8.72 4.48 17.57
CA SER A 81 -8.10 4.09 18.84
C SER A 81 -8.32 2.62 19.14
N ILE A 82 -7.29 1.95 19.65
CA ILE A 82 -7.35 0.61 20.24
C ILE A 82 -7.04 0.66 21.74
N SER A 83 -7.47 -0.36 22.47
CA SER A 83 -7.20 -0.53 23.90
C SER A 83 -5.73 -0.88 24.18
N GLU A 84 -5.31 -0.76 25.44
CA GLU A 84 -4.02 -1.20 25.97
C GLU A 84 -3.76 -2.68 25.64
N ALA A 85 -4.77 -3.53 25.82
CA ALA A 85 -4.65 -4.98 25.58
C ALA A 85 -4.45 -5.31 24.10
N GLU A 86 -5.07 -4.56 23.19
CA GLU A 86 -4.85 -4.67 21.76
C GLU A 86 -3.48 -4.11 21.36
N ASN A 87 -3.09 -2.98 21.94
CA ASN A 87 -1.81 -2.34 21.70
C ASN A 87 -0.62 -3.24 22.11
N ALA A 88 -0.75 -3.96 23.22
CA ALA A 88 0.26 -4.89 23.71
C ALA A 88 0.53 -6.09 22.76
N ARG A 89 -0.40 -6.38 21.83
CA ARG A 89 -0.25 -7.43 20.82
C ARG A 89 0.39 -6.94 19.51
N LEU A 90 0.75 -5.67 19.41
CA LEU A 90 1.39 -5.14 18.21
C LEU A 90 2.87 -5.58 18.14
N PRO A 91 3.34 -6.10 17.00
CA PRO A 91 4.67 -6.72 16.89
C PRO A 91 5.85 -5.75 17.04
N MET A 92 5.62 -4.43 16.95
CA MET A 92 6.67 -3.40 16.96
C MET A 92 6.72 -2.58 18.26
N GLY A 93 6.23 -3.13 19.37
CA GLY A 93 6.33 -2.49 20.69
C GLY A 93 5.22 -1.49 21.01
N GLY A 94 4.09 -1.56 20.29
CA GLY A 94 2.92 -0.72 20.52
C GLY A 94 2.94 0.59 19.72
N SER A 95 1.85 1.35 19.87
CA SER A 95 1.62 2.64 19.22
C SER A 95 1.58 3.78 20.25
N ALA A 96 1.60 5.03 19.79
CA ALA A 96 1.46 6.19 20.67
C ALA A 96 0.06 6.27 21.29
N GLN A 97 0.00 6.69 22.56
CA GLN A 97 -1.25 7.02 23.23
C GLN A 97 -1.91 8.24 22.60
N VAL A 98 -3.24 8.24 22.58
CA VAL A 98 -4.03 9.39 22.16
C VAL A 98 -3.76 10.56 23.10
N ARG A 99 -3.63 11.76 22.53
CA ARG A 99 -3.47 13.02 23.26
C ARG A 99 -4.64 13.95 22.95
N ASP A 100 -5.24 14.53 23.98
CA ASP A 100 -6.25 15.58 23.88
C ASP A 100 -5.81 16.87 24.61
N ALA A 101 -6.72 17.83 24.75
CA ALA A 101 -6.46 19.10 25.43
C ALA A 101 -6.06 18.96 26.91
N ASN A 102 -6.37 17.83 27.55
CA ASN A 102 -6.09 17.53 28.95
C ASN A 102 -4.89 16.61 29.15
N GLY A 103 -4.25 16.14 28.07
CA GLY A 103 -3.05 15.29 28.12
C GLY A 103 -3.25 13.92 27.47
N LEU A 104 -2.59 12.91 28.01
CA LEU A 104 -2.69 11.53 27.50
C LEU A 104 -4.02 10.91 27.93
N VAL A 105 -4.71 10.28 26.99
CA VAL A 105 -6.00 9.63 27.25
C VAL A 105 -5.75 8.17 27.65
N PRO A 106 -6.15 7.75 28.87
CA PRO A 106 -5.94 6.38 29.33
C PRO A 106 -6.61 5.35 28.40
N ASP A 107 -5.95 4.19 28.23
CA ASP A 107 -6.47 3.04 27.48
C ASP A 107 -6.86 3.34 26.02
N LYS A 108 -6.23 4.35 25.41
CA LYS A 108 -6.44 4.70 23.99
C LYS A 108 -5.13 4.91 23.26
N TYR A 109 -4.91 4.06 22.26
CA TYR A 109 -3.70 4.05 21.43
C TYR A 109 -4.06 4.27 19.96
N LEU A 110 -3.38 5.20 19.31
CA LEU A 110 -3.74 5.66 17.97
C LEU A 110 -3.19 4.69 16.92
N VAL A 111 -4.02 4.22 16.00
CA VAL A 111 -3.59 3.43 14.84
C VAL A 111 -4.36 3.85 13.59
N GLN A 112 -3.85 3.50 12.43
CA GLN A 112 -4.57 3.64 11.15
C GLN A 112 -4.55 2.30 10.41
N THR A 113 -5.60 1.93 9.70
CA THR A 113 -5.53 0.76 8.80
C THR A 113 -4.66 1.09 7.59
N SER A 114 -3.89 0.11 7.11
CA SER A 114 -3.02 0.29 5.93
C SER A 114 -3.81 0.74 4.70
N VAL A 115 -5.01 0.19 4.46
CA VAL A 115 -5.87 0.62 3.34
C VAL A 115 -6.25 2.10 3.42
N SER A 116 -6.52 2.64 4.61
CA SER A 116 -6.82 4.05 4.77
C SER A 116 -5.61 4.93 4.45
N HIS A 117 -4.40 4.50 4.82
CA HIS A 117 -3.17 5.22 4.47
C HIS A 117 -2.84 5.10 2.97
N GLN A 118 -3.05 3.94 2.36
CA GLN A 118 -2.89 3.73 0.92
C GLN A 118 -3.84 4.65 0.13
N LEU A 119 -5.10 4.77 0.55
CA LEU A 119 -6.07 5.69 -0.06
C LEU A 119 -5.68 7.16 0.16
N HIS A 120 -5.17 7.52 1.35
CA HIS A 120 -4.63 8.85 1.61
C HIS A 120 -3.48 9.19 0.65
N CYS A 121 -2.48 8.32 0.52
CA CYS A 121 -1.37 8.50 -0.42
C CYS A 121 -1.86 8.62 -1.87
N LEU A 122 -2.81 7.78 -2.27
CA LEU A 122 -3.38 7.83 -3.61
C LEU A 122 -4.11 9.15 -3.89
N LYS A 123 -4.84 9.69 -2.90
CA LYS A 123 -5.44 11.03 -3.00
C LYS A 123 -4.38 12.13 -3.15
N ARG A 124 -3.26 12.06 -2.40
CA ARG A 124 -2.16 13.02 -2.55
C ARG A 124 -1.53 12.96 -3.95
N LEU A 125 -1.42 11.77 -4.53
CA LEU A 125 -0.97 11.61 -5.92
C LEU A 125 -1.98 12.21 -6.91
N ARG A 126 -3.29 11.99 -6.72
CA ARG A 126 -4.34 12.63 -7.51
C ARG A 126 -4.21 14.16 -7.49
N GLU A 127 -4.07 14.75 -6.30
CA GLU A 127 -3.89 16.19 -6.13
C GLU A 127 -2.65 16.69 -6.86
N LEU A 128 -1.51 16.00 -6.70
CA LEU A 128 -0.26 16.37 -7.38
C LEU A 128 -0.40 16.34 -8.91
N ILE A 129 -1.08 15.33 -9.46
CA ILE A 129 -1.32 15.23 -10.91
C ILE A 129 -2.09 16.45 -11.40
N TRP A 130 -3.16 16.84 -10.71
CA TRP A 130 -3.99 17.97 -11.12
C TRP A 130 -3.39 19.34 -10.80
N ASP A 131 -2.56 19.46 -9.76
CA ASP A 131 -1.76 20.67 -9.48
C ASP A 131 -0.63 20.87 -10.50
N SER A 132 -0.13 19.77 -11.06
CA SER A 132 0.89 19.79 -12.12
C SER A 132 0.32 20.17 -13.50
N GLU A 133 -0.99 20.36 -13.61
CA GLU A 133 -1.72 20.77 -14.82
C GLU A 133 -1.41 22.23 -15.21
N LYS A 134 -0.16 22.48 -15.61
CA LYS A 134 0.35 23.78 -16.09
C LYS A 134 0.54 23.79 -17.62
N GLY A 135 -0.12 22.87 -18.32
CA GLY A 135 -0.02 22.73 -19.79
C GLY A 135 1.21 21.96 -20.29
N LEU A 136 1.92 21.25 -19.40
CA LEU A 136 3.12 20.45 -19.76
C LEU A 136 2.79 19.01 -20.17
N ALA A 137 1.69 18.44 -19.68
CA ALA A 137 1.25 17.10 -20.07
C ALA A 137 0.14 17.17 -21.13
N GLU A 138 0.13 16.22 -22.04
CA GLU A 138 -0.92 16.06 -23.04
C GLU A 138 -2.22 15.59 -22.39
N HIS A 139 -3.37 15.93 -23.00
CA HIS A 139 -4.69 15.61 -22.45
C HIS A 139 -4.89 14.12 -22.12
N TRP A 140 -4.33 13.22 -22.94
CA TRP A 140 -4.39 11.78 -22.69
C TRP A 140 -3.61 11.34 -21.45
N GLN A 141 -2.55 12.06 -21.06
CA GLN A 141 -1.75 11.73 -19.87
C GLN A 141 -2.55 11.97 -18.59
N TYR A 142 -3.35 13.04 -18.53
CA TYR A 142 -4.29 13.26 -17.43
C TYR A 142 -5.45 12.27 -17.44
N GLY A 143 -5.98 11.94 -18.62
CA GLY A 143 -6.99 10.89 -18.76
C GLY A 143 -6.47 9.51 -18.31
N HIS A 144 -5.21 9.19 -18.62
CA HIS A 144 -4.55 7.97 -18.17
C HIS A 144 -4.30 7.98 -16.67
N GLY A 145 -3.74 9.07 -16.14
CA GLY A 145 -3.54 9.27 -14.71
C GLY A 145 -4.85 9.15 -13.92
N SER A 146 -5.91 9.80 -14.37
CA SER A 146 -7.22 9.79 -13.72
C SER A 146 -7.78 8.38 -13.57
N HIS A 147 -7.77 7.56 -14.63
CA HIS A 147 -8.32 6.21 -14.51
C HIS A 147 -7.38 5.27 -13.76
N CYS A 148 -6.05 5.44 -13.87
CA CYS A 148 -5.10 4.68 -13.07
C CYS A 148 -5.34 4.90 -11.58
N ILE A 149 -5.61 6.15 -11.18
CA ILE A 149 -6.00 6.49 -9.81
C ILE A 149 -7.28 5.75 -9.41
N ASP A 150 -8.34 5.77 -10.23
CA ASP A 150 -9.59 5.08 -9.88
C ASP A 150 -9.43 3.55 -9.82
N TYR A 151 -8.70 2.95 -10.77
CA TYR A 151 -8.40 1.51 -10.74
C TYR A 151 -7.64 1.11 -9.47
N LEU A 152 -6.61 1.88 -9.11
CA LEU A 152 -5.84 1.63 -7.89
C LEU A 152 -6.73 1.78 -6.66
N ARG A 153 -7.56 2.81 -6.57
CA ARG A 153 -8.53 2.99 -5.47
C ARG A 153 -9.40 1.74 -5.31
N GLN A 154 -9.99 1.26 -6.41
CA GLN A 154 -10.83 0.07 -6.42
C GLN A 154 -10.05 -1.19 -5.99
N SER A 155 -8.82 -1.35 -6.48
CA SER A 155 -7.96 -2.48 -6.11
C SER A 155 -7.58 -2.47 -4.63
N LEU A 156 -7.20 -1.31 -4.08
CA LEU A 156 -6.87 -1.14 -2.66
C LEU A 156 -8.07 -1.49 -1.77
N MET A 157 -9.27 -0.99 -2.12
CA MET A 157 -10.50 -1.32 -1.39
C MET A 157 -10.87 -2.82 -1.51
N CYS A 158 -10.63 -3.43 -2.67
CA CYS A 158 -10.90 -4.85 -2.88
C CYS A 158 -9.97 -5.75 -2.05
N HIS A 159 -8.72 -5.35 -1.85
CA HIS A 159 -7.77 -6.09 -1.03
C HIS A 159 -7.95 -5.80 0.46
N GLY A 160 -8.32 -4.57 0.83
CA GLY A 160 -8.75 -4.22 2.19
C GLY A 160 -7.70 -4.49 3.25
N ASP A 161 -6.48 -3.95 3.09
CA ASP A 161 -5.38 -4.18 4.02
C ASP A 161 -5.64 -3.58 5.42
N LEU A 162 -5.86 -4.44 6.40
CA LEU A 162 -6.12 -4.07 7.79
C LEU A 162 -4.87 -4.02 8.66
N THR A 163 -3.67 -4.20 8.09
CA THR A 163 -2.42 -4.11 8.87
C THR A 163 -2.38 -2.74 9.57
N PRO A 164 -2.26 -2.69 10.92
CA PRO A 164 -2.32 -1.44 11.65
C PRO A 164 -1.02 -0.68 11.50
N ILE A 165 -1.07 0.52 10.93
CA ILE A 165 0.02 1.49 10.97
C ILE A 165 0.06 2.10 12.36
N TYR A 166 1.17 1.85 13.06
CA TYR A 166 1.45 2.45 14.36
C TYR A 166 1.78 3.92 14.19
N MET A 167 1.49 4.70 15.21
CA MET A 167 1.73 6.12 15.26
C MET A 167 2.82 6.40 16.29
N MET A 168 3.68 7.36 15.98
CA MET A 168 4.65 7.93 16.92
C MET A 168 4.40 9.43 17.04
N TRP A 169 4.55 9.98 18.25
CA TRP A 169 4.52 11.43 18.43
C TRP A 169 5.86 12.02 17.96
N SER A 170 5.82 12.97 17.05
CA SER A 170 6.98 13.76 16.64
C SER A 170 6.93 15.12 17.32
N GLU A 171 7.87 15.37 18.24
CA GLU A 171 8.01 16.69 18.88
C GLU A 171 8.42 17.77 17.86
N GLU A 172 9.21 17.40 16.85
CA GLU A 172 9.65 18.29 15.77
C GLU A 172 8.46 18.83 14.96
N HIS A 173 7.53 17.95 14.60
CA HIS A 173 6.38 18.30 13.76
C HIS A 173 5.13 18.67 14.58
N GLY A 174 5.17 18.49 15.90
CA GLY A 174 4.01 18.65 16.78
C GLY A 174 2.83 17.79 16.37
N SER A 175 3.08 16.60 15.82
CA SER A 175 2.06 15.75 15.19
C SER A 175 2.38 14.26 15.30
N PHE A 176 1.36 13.43 15.06
CA PHE A 176 1.54 11.98 14.96
C PHE A 176 2.02 11.59 13.57
N MET A 177 3.09 10.80 13.52
CA MET A 177 3.67 10.25 12.30
C MET A 177 3.40 8.75 12.24
N GLY A 178 2.96 8.26 11.08
CA GLY A 178 2.79 6.83 10.84
C GLY A 178 4.14 6.14 10.66
N VAL A 179 4.37 5.06 11.40
CA VAL A 179 5.54 4.20 11.23
C VAL A 179 5.25 3.25 10.07
N GLN A 180 5.96 3.45 8.96
CA GLN A 180 5.75 2.69 7.72
C GLN A 180 6.50 1.35 7.70
N GLU A 181 7.51 1.19 8.56
CA GLU A 181 8.16 -0.11 8.78
C GLU A 181 7.20 -1.02 9.56
N ASN A 182 6.56 -1.96 8.86
CA ASN A 182 5.50 -2.77 9.42
C ASN A 182 5.52 -4.19 8.85
N ILE A 183 4.96 -5.13 9.62
CA ILE A 183 4.80 -6.51 9.20
C ILE A 183 3.46 -6.62 8.46
N MET A 184 3.53 -6.84 7.15
CA MET A 184 2.36 -6.96 6.28
C MET A 184 2.20 -8.40 5.77
N GLN A 185 0.94 -8.81 5.54
CA GLN A 185 0.67 -10.09 4.89
C GLN A 185 0.78 -9.93 3.36
N CYS A 186 1.93 -10.31 2.82
CA CYS A 186 2.19 -10.25 1.37
C CYS A 186 1.86 -11.56 0.67
N ARG A 187 1.45 -11.47 -0.61
CA ARG A 187 1.54 -12.60 -1.54
C ARG A 187 3.00 -12.78 -1.94
N SER A 188 3.47 -14.02 -2.14
CA SER A 188 4.85 -14.25 -2.61
C SER A 188 5.04 -13.63 -3.99
N TRP A 189 5.94 -12.65 -4.05
CA TRP A 189 6.27 -11.97 -5.29
C TRP A 189 6.94 -12.91 -6.28
N GLU A 190 7.81 -13.79 -5.79
CA GLU A 190 8.53 -14.80 -6.57
C GLU A 190 7.54 -15.75 -7.23
N ALA A 191 6.61 -16.30 -6.44
CA ALA A 191 5.59 -17.20 -6.97
C ALA A 191 4.73 -16.52 -8.05
N ILE A 192 4.38 -15.24 -7.88
CA ILE A 192 3.66 -14.46 -8.88
C ILE A 192 4.50 -14.30 -10.16
N VAL A 193 5.77 -13.91 -10.01
CA VAL A 193 6.69 -13.67 -11.13
C VAL A 193 6.96 -14.97 -11.89
N GLU A 194 7.28 -16.07 -11.20
CA GLU A 194 7.53 -17.38 -11.81
C GLU A 194 6.29 -17.89 -12.55
N TRP A 195 5.11 -17.80 -11.93
CA TRP A 195 3.85 -18.19 -12.56
C TRP A 195 3.57 -17.38 -13.83
N SER A 196 3.86 -16.08 -13.82
CA SER A 196 3.67 -15.16 -14.95
C SER A 196 4.71 -15.41 -16.05
N ALA A 197 5.98 -15.61 -15.69
CA ALA A 197 7.08 -15.85 -16.62
C ALA A 197 6.87 -17.14 -17.43
N ALA A 198 6.37 -18.21 -16.79
CA ALA A 198 6.03 -19.46 -17.46
C ALA A 198 4.92 -19.33 -18.53
N ARG A 199 4.25 -18.18 -18.61
CA ARG A 199 3.14 -17.86 -19.54
C ARG A 199 3.43 -16.65 -20.42
N ASN A 200 4.67 -16.15 -20.44
CA ASN A 200 5.03 -14.97 -21.21
C ASN A 200 5.32 -15.33 -22.68
N ASP A 201 4.29 -15.70 -23.43
CA ASP A 201 4.37 -16.09 -24.85
C ASP A 201 3.88 -15.00 -25.83
N THR A 202 3.33 -13.89 -25.32
CA THR A 202 2.74 -12.82 -26.15
C THR A 202 3.75 -11.79 -26.66
N GLY A 203 4.87 -11.64 -25.95
CA GLY A 203 5.83 -10.58 -26.20
C GLY A 203 5.28 -9.17 -25.96
N MET A 204 4.19 -8.98 -25.22
CA MET A 204 3.71 -7.63 -24.86
C MET A 204 4.42 -7.10 -23.62
N ARG A 205 4.66 -5.79 -23.55
CA ARG A 205 5.20 -5.12 -22.35
C ARG A 205 4.12 -4.32 -21.64
N VAL A 206 4.29 -4.19 -20.33
CA VAL A 206 3.38 -3.46 -19.43
C VAL A 206 4.00 -2.18 -18.88
N ASP A 207 5.22 -1.83 -19.29
CA ASP A 207 6.00 -0.64 -18.87
C ASP A 207 5.57 0.66 -19.59
N GLY A 208 4.39 0.67 -20.19
CA GLY A 208 3.86 1.79 -20.97
C GLY A 208 4.30 1.81 -22.44
N ASN A 209 5.21 0.92 -22.86
CA ASN A 209 5.51 0.71 -24.28
C ASN A 209 4.90 -0.60 -24.77
N HIS A 210 3.65 -0.56 -25.22
CA HIS A 210 2.88 -1.72 -25.69
C HIS A 210 3.36 -2.34 -27.02
N GLY A 211 4.61 -2.10 -27.42
CA GLY A 211 5.25 -2.74 -28.57
C GLY A 211 5.66 -4.20 -28.30
N LYS A 212 5.98 -4.92 -29.39
CA LYS A 212 6.45 -6.31 -29.33
C LYS A 212 7.85 -6.39 -28.68
N ASN A 213 8.01 -7.33 -27.76
CA ASN A 213 9.21 -7.60 -27.00
C ASN A 213 10.23 -8.34 -27.87
N THR A 214 11.37 -7.71 -28.14
CA THR A 214 12.51 -8.32 -28.82
C THR A 214 13.57 -8.81 -27.84
N LYS A 215 13.37 -8.66 -26.52
CA LYS A 215 14.29 -9.09 -25.47
C LYS A 215 13.69 -10.25 -24.68
N THR A 216 14.32 -11.40 -24.76
CA THR A 216 14.04 -12.55 -23.88
C THR A 216 14.15 -12.11 -22.42
N HIS A 217 13.05 -12.22 -21.66
CA HIS A 217 13.10 -12.13 -20.21
C HIS A 217 13.76 -13.40 -19.67
N GLY A 218 15.08 -13.38 -19.57
CA GLY A 218 15.81 -14.10 -18.53
C GLY A 218 16.26 -13.06 -17.51
N PHE A 219 16.29 -13.41 -16.23
CA PHE A 219 17.22 -12.73 -15.33
C PHE A 219 18.59 -12.89 -15.99
N VAL A 220 19.19 -11.79 -16.42
CA VAL A 220 20.57 -11.82 -16.91
C VAL A 220 21.39 -12.29 -15.71
N GLU A 221 21.84 -13.54 -15.75
CA GLU A 221 22.96 -13.97 -14.92
C GLU A 221 24.11 -13.04 -15.29
N GLY A 222 24.54 -12.23 -14.32
CA GLY A 222 25.62 -11.28 -14.53
C GLY A 222 26.94 -12.02 -14.76
N ASP A 223 27.75 -11.47 -15.67
CA ASP A 223 29.19 -11.75 -15.79
C ASP A 223 29.95 -11.35 -14.51
#